data_AF-A0A937YZ47-F1
#
_entry.id   AF-A0A937YZ47-F1
#
_cell.length_a   1.000
_cell.length_b   1.000
_cell.length_c   1.000
_cell.angle_alpha   90.00
_cell.angle_beta   90.00
_cell.angle_gamma   90.00
#
_symmetry.space_group_name_H-M   'P 1'
#
loop_
_entity.id
_entity.type
_entity.pdbx_description
1 polymer ?
#
loop_
_entity_poly.entity_id
_entity_poly.type
_entity_poly.pdbx_seq_one_letter_code
_entity_poly.pdbx_strand_id
1 'polypeptide(L)'
;MDSRDPLNAGGHFGFVLTADEHALLLGEAVARGGPMELLWRARPVSDGFALDLSLADLASLAQLAAAVADGGANAMARLVATELCERLADFMVAAGLGQDHPSPDDGPAIVRNDEQAVVGVGVSRQDLRRLVTDWEGERPAIRLNRALSLDEVGKTRYFEAARAILQALEAEGGETRATPKGNLNRQFAETAVLRCPRLVEHMEAYRGRDRRPGLNEEDVGDIHYMRIVLTLSRLIARRRNTIRITKKGRQLLEDGRAGELYALLFRTFFRELNLAYIDWLAVESDFQHLVGVGLFYVHAFGDTWRREDRLSELVVPEPLLPLLGDLPPAVRPGRVVRARLLRPLEDFGLVEVRDAGQEGHFTIREVRKTPLFDRFITFDLGPEKPAGPTHDQAPGVH
;
A
#
# COMPACT_ATOMS: atom_id res chain seq x y z
N MET A 1 26.75 -48.08 -12.25
CA MET A 1 27.77 -47.31 -11.50
C MET A 1 27.32 -45.86 -11.47
N ASP A 2 26.74 -45.33 -10.40
CA ASP A 2 26.42 -45.92 -9.12
C ASP A 2 25.22 -45.16 -8.56
N SER A 3 24.28 -45.91 -8.01
CA SER A 3 23.04 -45.44 -7.41
C SER A 3 23.36 -44.56 -6.21
N ARG A 4 23.20 -43.25 -6.35
CA ARG A 4 23.06 -42.36 -5.19
C ARG A 4 21.59 -42.36 -4.81
N ASP A 5 21.33 -43.17 -3.79
CA ASP A 5 20.20 -43.15 -2.89
C ASP A 5 19.53 -41.75 -2.78
N PRO A 6 18.30 -41.55 -3.28
CA PRO A 6 17.64 -40.24 -3.30
C PRO A 6 17.22 -39.75 -1.91
N LEU A 7 17.43 -40.55 -0.86
CA LEU A 7 16.95 -40.26 0.49
C LEU A 7 17.97 -39.56 1.41
N ASN A 8 19.17 -39.23 0.95
CA ASN A 8 20.19 -38.58 1.79
C ASN A 8 20.84 -37.35 1.14
N ALA A 9 20.07 -36.26 1.10
CA ALA A 9 20.51 -34.87 1.34
C ALA A 9 19.32 -33.91 1.16
N GLY A 10 18.48 -33.77 2.19
CA GLY A 10 17.49 -32.68 2.28
C GLY A 10 16.03 -33.03 1.95
N GLY A 11 15.72 -34.16 1.29
CA GLY A 11 14.33 -34.62 1.13
C GLY A 11 13.42 -33.68 0.32
N HIS A 12 13.98 -32.95 -0.64
CA HIS A 12 13.24 -32.07 -1.55
C HIS A 12 13.10 -32.67 -2.95
N PHE A 13 11.99 -32.35 -3.61
CA PHE A 13 11.55 -32.92 -4.87
C PHE A 13 11.31 -31.81 -5.91
N GLY A 14 11.89 -31.95 -7.09
CA GLY A 14 11.65 -31.03 -8.20
C GLY A 14 10.33 -31.32 -8.90
N PHE A 15 9.42 -30.34 -8.95
CA PHE A 15 8.13 -30.43 -9.65
C PHE A 15 7.91 -29.21 -10.56
N VAL A 16 7.37 -29.39 -11.76
CA VAL A 16 7.19 -28.28 -12.72
C VAL A 16 5.71 -28.05 -13.01
N LEU A 17 5.25 -26.82 -12.75
CA LEU A 17 3.93 -26.32 -13.12
C LEU A 17 3.99 -25.63 -14.48
N THR A 18 2.96 -25.77 -15.30
CA THR A 18 2.75 -24.88 -16.43
C THR A 18 2.38 -23.47 -15.94
N ALA A 19 2.46 -22.48 -16.82
CA ALA A 19 2.09 -21.10 -16.47
C ALA A 19 0.62 -20.97 -16.03
N ASP A 20 -0.28 -21.71 -16.67
CA ASP A 20 -1.70 -21.69 -16.35
C ASP A 20 -1.99 -22.39 -15.01
N GLU A 21 -1.32 -23.51 -14.73
CA GLU A 21 -1.41 -24.20 -13.42
C GLU A 21 -0.87 -23.33 -12.28
N HIS A 22 0.26 -22.64 -12.51
CA HIS A 22 0.84 -21.75 -11.52
C HIS A 22 -0.07 -20.55 -11.22
N ALA A 23 -0.59 -19.89 -12.25
CA ALA A 23 -1.51 -18.76 -12.09
C ALA A 23 -2.82 -19.18 -11.40
N LEU A 24 -3.34 -20.36 -11.74
CA LEU A 24 -4.57 -20.91 -11.16
C LEU A 24 -4.38 -21.22 -9.66
N LEU A 25 -3.31 -21.95 -9.31
CA LEU A 25 -3.01 -22.29 -7.93
C LEU A 25 -2.67 -21.05 -7.12
N LEU A 26 -2.01 -20.06 -7.70
CA LEU A 26 -1.68 -18.82 -7.02
C LEU A 26 -2.96 -18.05 -6.70
N GLY A 27 -3.88 -17.94 -7.66
CA GLY A 27 -5.19 -17.34 -7.45
C GLY A 27 -5.97 -18.03 -6.32
N GLU A 28 -5.96 -19.36 -6.27
CA GLU A 28 -6.68 -20.10 -5.25
C GLU A 28 -6.00 -20.07 -3.88
N ALA A 29 -4.66 -20.15 -3.83
CA ALA A 29 -3.92 -19.98 -2.59
C ALA A 29 -4.17 -18.58 -2.00
N VAL A 30 -4.26 -17.54 -2.85
CA VAL A 30 -4.69 -16.20 -2.42
C VAL A 30 -6.12 -16.26 -1.91
N ALA A 31 -7.06 -16.87 -2.63
CA ALA A 31 -8.47 -16.89 -2.22
C ALA A 31 -8.68 -17.63 -0.88
N ARG A 32 -8.01 -18.77 -0.68
CA ARG A 32 -8.24 -19.67 0.46
C ARG A 32 -7.24 -19.51 1.60
N GLY A 33 -6.20 -18.70 1.41
CA GLY A 33 -5.12 -18.61 2.39
C GLY A 33 -4.26 -19.87 2.42
N GLY A 34 -4.11 -20.49 1.24
CA GLY A 34 -3.24 -21.65 1.04
C GLY A 34 -1.75 -21.27 1.07
N PRO A 35 -0.84 -22.22 0.81
CA PRO A 35 0.60 -22.04 0.97
C PRO A 35 1.20 -21.14 -0.13
N MET A 36 0.93 -19.83 -0.06
CA MET A 36 1.39 -18.82 -1.02
C MET A 36 2.91 -18.78 -1.17
N GLU A 37 3.61 -18.94 -0.04
CA GLU A 37 5.07 -19.03 0.03
C GLU A 37 5.63 -20.16 -0.85
N LEU A 38 4.85 -21.23 -1.06
CA LEU A 38 5.25 -22.33 -1.91
C LEU A 38 5.31 -21.92 -3.38
N LEU A 39 4.21 -21.34 -3.87
CA LEU A 39 4.04 -20.98 -5.28
C LEU A 39 4.91 -19.80 -5.67
N TRP A 40 5.23 -18.90 -4.73
CA TRP A 40 6.16 -17.80 -4.97
C TRP A 40 7.62 -18.20 -5.04
N ARG A 41 7.99 -19.37 -4.51
CA ARG A 41 9.35 -19.92 -4.66
C ARG A 41 9.58 -20.59 -6.02
N ALA A 42 8.55 -20.68 -6.85
CA ALA A 42 8.66 -21.30 -8.17
C ALA A 42 9.58 -20.48 -9.08
N ARG A 43 10.61 -21.13 -9.63
CA ARG A 43 11.58 -20.51 -10.54
C ARG A 43 11.08 -20.64 -11.98
N PRO A 44 11.05 -19.56 -12.79
CA PRO A 44 10.67 -19.66 -14.19
C PRO A 44 11.68 -20.54 -14.96
N VAL A 45 11.15 -21.44 -15.78
CA VAL A 45 11.88 -22.33 -16.71
C VAL A 45 11.25 -22.26 -18.10
N SER A 46 11.88 -22.86 -19.12
CA SER A 46 11.46 -22.72 -20.53
C SER A 46 9.98 -23.01 -20.78
N ASP A 47 9.42 -23.96 -20.03
CA ASP A 47 8.06 -24.46 -20.24
C ASP A 47 7.15 -24.30 -19.00
N GLY A 48 7.50 -23.41 -18.06
CA GLY A 48 6.68 -23.14 -16.87
C GLY A 48 7.46 -22.68 -15.65
N PHE A 49 7.11 -23.23 -14.48
CA PHE A 49 7.62 -22.84 -13.18
C PHE A 49 8.07 -24.06 -12.38
N ALA A 50 9.37 -24.15 -12.09
CA ALA A 50 9.97 -25.23 -11.33
C ALA A 50 9.93 -24.93 -9.82
N LEU A 51 9.36 -25.85 -9.06
CA LEU A 51 9.29 -25.85 -7.61
C LEU A 51 10.25 -26.88 -7.04
N ASP A 52 10.84 -26.54 -5.90
CA ASP A 52 11.65 -27.47 -5.09
C ASP A 52 10.89 -27.70 -3.77
N LEU A 53 10.24 -28.85 -3.67
CA LEU A 53 9.18 -29.11 -2.70
C LEU A 53 9.62 -30.11 -1.65
N SER A 54 9.43 -29.82 -0.37
CA SER A 54 9.46 -30.86 0.66
C SER A 54 8.22 -31.77 0.58
N LEU A 55 8.16 -32.80 1.42
CA LEU A 55 6.98 -33.66 1.54
C LEU A 55 5.72 -32.90 2.00
N ALA A 56 5.87 -32.00 2.97
CA ALA A 56 4.78 -31.19 3.48
C ALA A 56 4.26 -30.21 2.42
N ASP A 57 5.17 -29.72 1.59
CA ASP A 57 4.89 -28.83 0.47
C ASP A 57 4.09 -29.54 -0.63
N LEU A 58 4.46 -30.77 -0.98
CA LEU A 58 3.72 -31.61 -1.94
C LEU A 58 2.29 -31.89 -1.46
N ALA A 59 2.12 -32.23 -0.18
CA ALA A 59 0.79 -32.48 0.40
C ALA A 59 -0.07 -31.21 0.39
N SER A 60 0.52 -30.05 0.70
CA SER A 60 -0.19 -28.76 0.71
C SER A 60 -0.57 -28.32 -0.71
N LEU A 61 0.27 -28.60 -1.70
CA LEU A 61 0.00 -28.33 -3.12
C LEU A 61 -1.11 -29.24 -3.67
N ALA A 62 -1.12 -30.52 -3.30
CA ALA A 62 -2.16 -31.47 -3.68
C ALA A 62 -3.54 -31.12 -3.09
N GLN A 63 -3.58 -30.72 -1.80
CA GLN A 63 -4.81 -30.25 -1.16
C GLN A 63 -5.37 -28.98 -1.83
N LEU A 64 -4.49 -28.08 -2.22
CA LEU A 64 -4.86 -26.86 -2.92
C LEU A 64 -5.43 -27.15 -4.32
N ALA A 65 -4.79 -28.04 -5.08
CA ALA A 65 -5.27 -28.46 -6.40
C ALA A 65 -6.64 -29.15 -6.32
N ALA A 66 -6.84 -30.06 -5.34
CA ALA A 66 -8.12 -30.72 -5.12
C ALA A 66 -9.23 -29.71 -4.74
N ALA A 67 -8.90 -28.72 -3.93
CA ALA A 67 -9.83 -27.66 -3.56
C ALA A 67 -10.29 -26.80 -4.76
N VAL A 68 -9.43 -26.61 -5.77
CA VAL A 68 -9.79 -25.95 -7.04
C VAL A 68 -10.70 -26.83 -7.89
N ALA A 69 -10.43 -28.14 -7.94
CA ALA A 69 -11.23 -29.10 -8.71
C ALA A 69 -12.67 -29.21 -8.16
N ASP A 70 -12.83 -29.19 -6.84
CA ASP A 70 -14.14 -29.29 -6.15
C ASP A 70 -14.87 -27.94 -6.01
N GLY A 71 -14.14 -26.82 -6.06
CA GLY A 71 -14.68 -25.47 -5.91
C GLY A 71 -15.38 -24.95 -7.18
N GLY A 72 -16.30 -23.99 -7.02
CA GLY A 72 -17.11 -23.38 -8.09
C GLY A 72 -16.37 -22.59 -9.18
N ALA A 73 -15.12 -22.94 -9.49
CA ALA A 73 -14.33 -22.42 -10.58
C ALA A 73 -14.97 -22.75 -11.94
N ASN A 74 -14.60 -22.01 -12.99
CA ASN A 74 -15.10 -22.28 -14.34
C ASN A 74 -14.61 -23.67 -14.84
N ALA A 75 -15.25 -24.21 -15.87
CA ALA A 75 -14.97 -25.58 -16.34
C ALA A 75 -13.50 -25.81 -16.77
N MET A 76 -12.83 -24.77 -17.26
CA MET A 76 -11.43 -24.82 -17.66
C MET A 76 -10.50 -24.95 -16.44
N ALA A 77 -10.74 -24.15 -15.39
CA ALA A 77 -9.98 -24.23 -14.14
C ALA A 77 -10.11 -25.60 -13.45
N ARG A 78 -11.29 -26.22 -13.51
CA ARG A 78 -11.50 -27.58 -12.97
C ARG A 78 -10.76 -28.65 -13.78
N LEU A 79 -10.74 -28.54 -15.10
CA LEU A 79 -9.99 -29.46 -15.96
C LEU A 79 -8.48 -29.40 -15.66
N VAL A 80 -7.92 -28.18 -15.61
CA VAL A 80 -6.50 -27.94 -15.29
C VAL A 80 -6.15 -28.41 -13.88
N ALA A 81 -7.01 -28.19 -12.89
CA ALA A 81 -6.78 -28.66 -11.52
C ALA A 81 -6.85 -30.20 -11.38
N THR A 82 -7.72 -30.85 -12.17
CA THR A 82 -7.85 -32.32 -12.17
C THR A 82 -6.61 -32.97 -12.77
N GLU A 83 -6.14 -32.48 -13.93
CA GLU A 83 -4.92 -32.94 -14.58
C GLU A 83 -3.68 -32.73 -13.69
N LEU A 84 -3.64 -31.61 -12.96
CA LEU A 84 -2.59 -31.33 -11.98
C LEU A 84 -2.64 -32.28 -10.77
N CYS A 85 -3.82 -32.65 -10.27
CA CYS A 85 -3.97 -33.63 -9.19
C CYS A 85 -3.44 -35.00 -9.60
N GLU A 86 -3.73 -35.46 -10.83
CA GLU A 86 -3.24 -36.73 -11.37
C GLU A 86 -1.71 -36.72 -11.50
N ARG A 87 -1.15 -35.64 -12.04
CA ARG A 87 0.32 -35.46 -12.15
C ARG A 87 1.02 -35.42 -10.79
N LEU A 88 0.40 -34.82 -9.78
CA LEU A 88 0.93 -34.82 -8.40
C LEU A 88 0.83 -36.22 -7.77
N ALA A 89 -0.24 -36.96 -8.01
CA ALA A 89 -0.42 -38.31 -7.50
C ALA A 89 0.61 -39.29 -8.09
N ASP A 90 0.79 -39.28 -9.41
CA ASP A 90 1.80 -40.10 -10.09
C ASP A 90 3.22 -39.78 -9.60
N PHE A 91 3.49 -38.49 -9.37
CA PHE A 91 4.76 -38.04 -8.82
C PHE A 91 5.00 -38.53 -7.39
N MET A 92 3.98 -38.48 -6.52
CA MET A 92 4.08 -38.98 -5.13
C MET A 92 4.25 -40.50 -5.07
N VAL A 93 3.62 -41.25 -5.98
CA VAL A 93 3.81 -42.70 -6.10
C VAL A 93 5.22 -43.02 -6.58
N ALA A 94 5.72 -42.32 -7.61
CA ALA A 94 7.09 -42.48 -8.10
C ALA A 94 8.15 -42.11 -7.06
N ALA A 95 7.83 -41.19 -6.14
CA ALA A 95 8.65 -40.80 -5.00
C ALA A 95 8.57 -41.77 -3.80
N GLY A 96 7.73 -42.82 -3.87
CA GLY A 96 7.61 -43.86 -2.83
C GLY A 96 6.76 -43.48 -1.61
N LEU A 97 5.89 -42.47 -1.72
CA LEU A 97 5.18 -41.85 -0.58
C LEU A 97 3.74 -42.36 -0.37
N GLY A 98 3.30 -43.33 -1.16
CA GLY A 98 1.91 -43.77 -1.24
C GLY A 98 1.56 -45.08 -0.53
N GLN A 99 2.22 -45.45 0.58
CA GLN A 99 1.85 -46.65 1.37
C GLN A 99 1.81 -46.34 2.87
N ASP A 100 0.70 -46.73 3.52
CA ASP A 100 0.29 -46.47 4.91
C ASP A 100 1.31 -46.81 6.02
N HIS A 101 1.42 -45.97 7.06
CA HIS A 101 1.61 -46.43 8.45
C HIS A 101 1.22 -45.37 9.53
N PRO A 102 0.81 -45.79 10.76
CA PRO A 102 -0.02 -44.99 11.68
C PRO A 102 0.68 -44.41 12.95
N SER A 103 0.24 -43.20 13.33
CA SER A 103 -0.12 -42.68 14.69
C SER A 103 0.94 -42.67 15.84
N PRO A 104 0.61 -42.16 17.07
CA PRO A 104 0.96 -40.83 17.61
C PRO A 104 1.85 -40.93 18.87
N ASP A 105 2.03 -39.80 19.57
CA ASP A 105 2.70 -39.59 20.89
C ASP A 105 4.20 -39.22 20.89
N ASP A 106 4.47 -37.93 21.18
CA ASP A 106 5.43 -37.48 22.20
C ASP A 106 5.45 -35.93 22.25
N GLY A 107 4.94 -35.35 23.34
CA GLY A 107 5.17 -33.94 23.70
C GLY A 107 6.49 -33.76 24.49
N PRO A 108 6.67 -32.71 25.32
CA PRO A 108 6.23 -31.32 25.20
C PRO A 108 7.38 -30.28 25.37
N ALA A 109 7.07 -29.02 24.99
CA ALA A 109 7.55 -27.74 25.51
C ALA A 109 9.07 -27.42 25.61
N ILE A 110 9.51 -26.47 24.77
CA ILE A 110 10.58 -25.52 25.12
C ILE A 110 10.00 -24.11 25.11
N VAL A 111 9.97 -23.50 26.29
CA VAL A 111 9.71 -22.08 26.53
C VAL A 111 10.89 -21.28 25.98
N ARG A 112 10.62 -20.37 25.03
CA ARG A 112 11.49 -19.21 24.77
C ARG A 112 10.61 -17.96 24.80
N ASN A 113 10.67 -17.27 25.92
CA ASN A 113 10.20 -15.90 26.08
C ASN A 113 11.17 -14.93 25.38
N ASP A 114 10.63 -13.78 25.02
CA ASP A 114 11.27 -12.57 24.49
C ASP A 114 11.47 -12.51 22.97
N GLU A 115 10.35 -12.35 22.22
CA GLU A 115 10.29 -11.52 20.98
C GLU A 115 8.87 -11.36 20.37
N GLN A 116 7.79 -11.58 21.14
CA GLN A 116 6.42 -11.43 20.64
C GLN A 116 5.75 -10.16 21.18
N ALA A 117 5.87 -9.04 20.47
CA ALA A 117 4.97 -7.89 20.62
C ALA A 117 4.97 -6.97 19.40
N VAL A 118 4.76 -7.50 18.19
CA VAL A 118 4.24 -6.72 17.06
C VAL A 118 3.09 -7.48 16.40
N VAL A 119 2.11 -7.88 17.22
CA VAL A 119 0.78 -8.33 16.77
C VAL A 119 -0.22 -7.59 17.66
N GLY A 120 -0.42 -6.31 17.37
CA GLY A 120 -1.12 -5.39 18.28
C GLY A 120 -2.54 -5.03 17.90
N VAL A 121 -2.93 -5.25 16.64
CA VAL A 121 -4.30 -4.97 16.20
C VAL A 121 -4.74 -6.19 15.41
N GLY A 122 -5.67 -6.96 15.98
CA GLY A 122 -6.27 -8.11 15.31
C GLY A 122 -7.15 -7.64 14.14
N VAL A 123 -6.51 -7.18 13.06
CA VAL A 123 -7.20 -6.84 11.82
C VAL A 123 -7.43 -8.14 11.07
N SER A 124 -8.69 -8.47 10.82
CA SER A 124 -9.03 -9.65 10.05
C SER A 124 -8.45 -9.55 8.63
N ARG A 125 -8.23 -10.71 7.99
CA ARG A 125 -7.85 -10.76 6.57
C ARG A 125 -8.87 -10.06 5.67
N GLN A 126 -10.14 -10.13 6.05
CA GLN A 126 -11.22 -9.47 5.35
C GLN A 126 -11.08 -7.95 5.46
N ASP A 127 -10.77 -7.43 6.65
CA ASP A 127 -10.60 -5.98 6.86
C ASP A 127 -9.36 -5.44 6.15
N LEU A 128 -8.24 -6.19 6.15
CA LEU A 128 -7.07 -5.84 5.35
C LEU A 128 -7.42 -5.74 3.86
N ARG A 129 -8.17 -6.72 3.32
CA ARG A 129 -8.63 -6.67 1.93
C ARG A 129 -9.50 -5.43 1.67
N ARG A 130 -10.44 -5.13 2.57
CA ARG A 130 -11.33 -3.97 2.45
C ARG A 130 -10.56 -2.64 2.50
N LEU A 131 -9.53 -2.52 3.34
CA LEU A 131 -8.66 -1.33 3.40
C LEU A 131 -7.94 -1.06 2.07
N VAL A 132 -7.59 -2.13 1.33
CA VAL A 132 -6.94 -2.05 0.03
C VAL A 132 -7.90 -1.64 -1.10
N THR A 133 -9.11 -2.22 -1.10
CA THR A 133 -10.03 -2.16 -2.25
C THR A 133 -11.20 -1.18 -2.08
N ASP A 134 -11.69 -0.98 -0.86
CA ASP A 134 -13.06 -0.46 -0.64
C ASP A 134 -13.05 0.99 -0.12
N TRP A 135 -12.68 1.94 -0.98
CA TRP A 135 -12.75 3.38 -0.66
C TRP A 135 -14.02 4.07 -1.18
N GLU A 136 -14.68 3.47 -2.18
CA GLU A 136 -15.79 4.11 -2.92
C GLU A 136 -17.05 3.24 -3.03
N GLY A 137 -17.04 2.04 -2.42
CA GLY A 137 -18.21 1.16 -2.39
C GLY A 137 -19.33 1.68 -1.48
N GLU A 138 -20.47 1.00 -1.47
CA GLU A 138 -21.62 1.35 -0.62
C GLU A 138 -21.29 1.29 0.89
N ARG A 139 -20.29 0.50 1.27
CA ARG A 139 -19.75 0.39 2.63
C ARG A 139 -18.24 0.54 2.62
N PRO A 140 -17.72 1.76 2.41
CA PRO A 140 -16.29 1.96 2.25
C PRO A 140 -15.60 1.72 3.59
N ALA A 141 -14.48 0.99 3.57
CA ALA A 141 -13.66 0.72 4.73
C ALA A 141 -13.06 2.00 5.33
N ILE A 142 -12.83 3.00 4.47
CA ILE A 142 -12.29 4.31 4.83
C ILE A 142 -13.30 5.38 4.42
N ARG A 143 -13.72 6.17 5.39
CA ARG A 143 -14.65 7.29 5.21
C ARG A 143 -13.94 8.60 5.45
N LEU A 144 -14.04 9.50 4.47
CA LEU A 144 -13.49 10.86 4.53
C LEU A 144 -14.59 11.85 4.93
N ASN A 145 -14.35 12.63 5.97
CA ASN A 145 -15.24 13.69 6.39
C ASN A 145 -15.17 14.88 5.43
N ARG A 146 -16.28 15.15 4.74
CA ARG A 146 -16.40 16.26 3.78
C ARG A 146 -16.95 17.55 4.40
N ALA A 147 -17.34 17.51 5.68
CA ALA A 147 -17.95 18.62 6.39
C ALA A 147 -16.94 19.44 7.22
N LEU A 148 -15.64 19.25 7.01
CA LEU A 148 -14.60 20.06 7.65
C LEU A 148 -14.71 21.52 7.20
N SER A 149 -14.57 22.44 8.15
CA SER A 149 -14.58 23.88 7.87
C SER A 149 -13.25 24.38 7.31
N LEU A 150 -13.25 25.59 6.75
CA LEU A 150 -12.02 26.23 6.26
C LEU A 150 -10.97 26.43 7.36
N ASP A 151 -11.35 26.77 8.60
CA ASP A 151 -10.36 26.98 9.67
C ASP A 151 -9.57 25.70 9.99
N GLU A 152 -10.22 24.54 9.87
CA GLU A 152 -9.61 23.24 10.16
C GLU A 152 -8.58 22.82 9.13
N VAL A 153 -8.88 23.01 7.83
CA VAL A 153 -8.02 22.52 6.74
C VAL A 153 -7.16 23.62 6.11
N GLY A 154 -7.53 24.88 6.33
CA GLY A 154 -6.96 26.07 5.67
C GLY A 154 -5.48 26.29 5.95
N LYS A 155 -4.97 25.75 7.06
CA LYS A 155 -3.56 25.88 7.49
C LYS A 155 -2.69 24.68 7.07
N THR A 156 -3.27 23.68 6.41
CA THR A 156 -2.53 22.51 5.92
C THR A 156 -1.79 22.88 4.64
N ARG A 157 -0.55 22.41 4.50
CA ARG A 157 0.33 22.75 3.35
C ARG A 157 -0.32 22.41 2.02
N TYR A 158 -0.86 21.21 1.93
CA TYR A 158 -1.41 20.69 0.69
C TYR A 158 -2.66 21.48 0.25
N PHE A 159 -3.56 21.78 1.18
CA PHE A 159 -4.79 22.52 0.89
C PHE A 159 -4.52 23.98 0.51
N GLU A 160 -3.64 24.65 1.25
CA GLU A 160 -3.24 26.03 0.99
C GLU A 160 -2.63 26.17 -0.41
N ALA A 161 -1.69 25.28 -0.78
CA ALA A 161 -1.08 25.25 -2.10
C ALA A 161 -2.10 24.98 -3.22
N ALA A 162 -3.03 24.04 -3.02
CA ALA A 162 -4.09 23.77 -3.99
C ALA A 162 -4.99 24.99 -4.22
N ARG A 163 -5.44 25.64 -3.14
CA ARG A 163 -6.27 26.84 -3.22
C ARG A 163 -5.53 28.00 -3.86
N ALA A 164 -4.25 28.20 -3.56
CA ALA A 164 -3.44 29.26 -4.16
C ALA A 164 -3.40 29.16 -5.69
N ILE A 165 -3.21 27.95 -6.24
CA ILE A 165 -3.24 27.73 -7.70
C ILE A 165 -4.63 28.04 -8.29
N LEU A 166 -5.70 27.55 -7.65
CA LEU A 166 -7.07 27.77 -8.13
C LEU A 166 -7.48 29.24 -8.06
N GLN A 167 -7.12 29.95 -6.99
CA GLN A 167 -7.35 31.39 -6.82
C GLN A 167 -6.53 32.21 -7.81
N ALA A 168 -5.29 31.81 -8.09
CA ALA A 168 -4.47 32.45 -9.11
C ALA A 168 -5.12 32.34 -10.50
N LEU A 169 -5.63 31.15 -10.86
CA LEU A 169 -6.36 30.97 -12.12
C LEU A 169 -7.62 31.83 -12.16
N GLU A 170 -8.41 31.87 -11.09
CA GLU A 170 -9.64 32.68 -11.05
C GLU A 170 -9.33 34.18 -11.18
N ALA A 171 -8.26 34.65 -10.54
CA ALA A 171 -7.80 36.04 -10.64
C ALA A 171 -7.29 36.42 -12.05
N GLU A 172 -6.79 35.45 -12.83
CA GLU A 172 -6.37 35.65 -14.23
C GLU A 172 -7.51 35.46 -15.25
N GLY A 173 -8.78 35.47 -14.81
CA GLY A 173 -9.94 35.28 -15.70
C GLY A 173 -10.24 33.81 -16.02
N GLY A 174 -9.67 32.88 -15.25
CA GLY A 174 -10.00 31.45 -15.28
C GLY A 174 -9.07 30.59 -16.14
N GLU A 175 -8.05 31.16 -16.79
CA GLU A 175 -7.10 30.41 -17.60
C GLU A 175 -5.72 31.04 -17.69
N THR A 176 -4.71 30.20 -17.88
CA THR A 176 -3.33 30.63 -18.12
C THR A 176 -2.70 29.83 -19.27
N ARG A 177 -1.66 30.37 -19.90
CA ARG A 177 -0.93 29.67 -20.97
C ARG A 177 -0.12 28.51 -20.37
N ALA A 178 -0.16 27.37 -21.02
CA ALA A 178 0.71 26.24 -20.74
C ALA A 178 1.98 26.31 -21.60
N THR A 179 3.08 25.74 -21.10
CA THR A 179 4.29 25.49 -21.90
C THR A 179 4.02 24.41 -22.95
N PRO A 180 4.90 24.22 -23.95
CA PRO A 180 4.78 23.11 -24.91
C PRO A 180 4.69 21.73 -24.23
N LYS A 181 5.41 21.54 -23.11
CA LYS A 181 5.35 20.32 -22.28
C LYS A 181 4.03 20.17 -21.51
N GLY A 182 3.22 21.21 -21.45
CA GLY A 182 1.95 21.22 -20.73
C GLY A 182 2.01 21.65 -19.28
N ASN A 183 3.15 22.20 -18.85
CA ASN A 183 3.33 22.79 -17.52
C ASN A 183 2.72 24.21 -17.49
N LEU A 184 2.49 24.74 -16.29
CA LEU A 184 2.28 26.15 -16.01
C LEU A 184 3.44 26.96 -16.60
N ASN A 185 3.11 28.08 -17.22
CA ASN A 185 4.15 29.02 -17.63
C ASN A 185 4.83 29.60 -16.38
N ARG A 186 6.10 30.03 -16.54
CA ARG A 186 6.93 30.54 -15.46
C ARG A 186 6.30 31.70 -14.68
N GLN A 187 5.72 32.67 -15.38
CA GLN A 187 5.09 33.83 -14.74
C GLN A 187 3.92 33.42 -13.85
N PHE A 188 3.12 32.46 -14.31
CA PHE A 188 2.02 31.91 -13.52
C PHE A 188 2.53 31.09 -12.34
N ALA A 189 3.54 30.24 -12.54
CA ALA A 189 4.14 29.46 -11.46
C ALA A 189 4.66 30.36 -10.33
N GLU A 190 5.37 31.44 -10.68
CA GLU A 190 5.82 32.47 -9.72
C GLU A 190 4.63 33.14 -9.01
N THR A 191 3.56 33.47 -9.73
CA THR A 191 2.34 34.06 -9.14
C THR A 191 1.64 33.11 -8.16
N ALA A 192 1.54 31.83 -8.51
CA ALA A 192 0.94 30.81 -7.64
C ALA A 192 1.78 30.58 -6.37
N VAL A 193 3.12 30.55 -6.48
CA VAL A 193 4.03 30.49 -5.31
C VAL A 193 3.79 31.66 -4.39
N LEU A 194 3.79 32.89 -4.92
CA LEU A 194 3.67 34.10 -4.11
C LEU A 194 2.34 34.18 -3.34
N ARG A 195 1.33 33.41 -3.74
CA ARG A 195 0.04 33.31 -3.06
C ARG A 195 0.00 32.27 -1.93
N CYS A 196 1.06 31.50 -1.74
CA CYS A 196 1.18 30.52 -0.67
C CYS A 196 2.50 30.72 0.07
N PRO A 197 2.51 31.36 1.25
CA PRO A 197 3.72 31.57 2.07
C PRO A 197 4.59 30.33 2.23
N ARG A 198 3.97 29.15 2.39
CA ARG A 198 4.72 27.89 2.53
C ARG A 198 5.41 27.43 1.25
N LEU A 199 4.87 27.76 0.07
CA LEU A 199 5.56 27.55 -1.20
C LEU A 199 6.70 28.56 -1.39
N VAL A 200 6.57 29.78 -0.82
CA VAL A 200 7.65 30.77 -0.80
C VAL A 200 8.83 30.25 0.01
N GLU A 201 8.61 29.73 1.22
CA GLU A 201 9.68 29.13 2.04
C GLU A 201 10.45 28.03 1.31
N HIS A 202 9.73 27.13 0.62
CA HIS A 202 10.34 26.08 -0.19
C HIS A 202 11.17 26.68 -1.33
N MET A 203 10.61 27.68 -2.02
CA MET A 203 11.27 28.36 -3.13
C MET A 203 12.53 29.12 -2.70
N GLU A 204 12.53 29.78 -1.55
CA GLU A 204 13.70 30.47 -1.00
C GLU A 204 14.81 29.48 -0.64
N ALA A 205 14.46 28.34 -0.04
CA ALA A 205 15.42 27.26 0.23
C ALA A 205 16.04 26.70 -1.07
N TYR A 206 15.28 26.66 -2.17
CA TYR A 206 15.76 26.26 -3.49
C TYR A 206 16.66 27.32 -4.13
N ARG A 207 16.24 28.59 -4.15
CA ARG A 207 17.02 29.72 -4.70
C ARG A 207 18.35 29.90 -3.98
N GLY A 208 18.38 29.67 -2.66
CA GLY A 208 19.60 29.71 -1.86
C GLY A 208 20.66 28.70 -2.31
N ARG A 209 20.27 27.58 -2.92
CA ARG A 209 21.18 26.54 -3.44
C ARG A 209 21.63 26.81 -4.87
N ASP A 210 20.72 27.24 -5.75
CA ASP A 210 20.99 27.19 -7.20
C ASP A 210 21.23 28.53 -7.91
N ARG A 211 21.02 29.71 -7.30
CA ARG A 211 21.26 31.06 -7.90
C ARG A 211 20.69 31.27 -9.33
N ARG A 212 19.81 30.40 -9.83
CA ARG A 212 19.28 30.48 -11.19
C ARG A 212 18.22 31.59 -11.27
N PRO A 213 18.25 32.44 -12.32
CA PRO A 213 17.24 33.46 -12.52
C PRO A 213 15.94 32.81 -13.05
N GLY A 214 15.07 32.38 -12.14
CA GLY A 214 13.71 31.95 -12.46
C GLY A 214 13.17 30.72 -11.78
N LEU A 215 11.85 30.57 -11.85
CA LEU A 215 11.16 29.40 -11.33
C LEU A 215 10.27 28.76 -12.40
N ASN A 216 10.69 27.62 -12.94
CA ASN A 216 9.80 26.79 -13.72
C ASN A 216 8.99 25.88 -12.79
N GLU A 217 7.84 25.37 -13.26
CA GLU A 217 7.05 24.40 -12.51
C GLU A 217 7.87 23.18 -12.07
N GLU A 218 8.73 22.66 -12.96
CA GLU A 218 9.58 21.49 -12.70
C GLU A 218 10.63 21.76 -11.60
N ASP A 219 10.93 23.04 -11.32
CA ASP A 219 11.88 23.43 -10.28
C ASP A 219 11.23 23.40 -8.87
N VAL A 220 9.90 23.36 -8.79
CA VAL A 220 9.14 23.24 -7.53
C VAL A 220 8.25 22.01 -7.58
N GLY A 221 8.80 20.86 -7.16
CA GLY A 221 8.11 19.58 -7.18
C GLY A 221 6.71 19.64 -6.57
N ASP A 222 6.53 20.37 -5.47
CA ASP A 222 5.23 20.53 -4.80
C ASP A 222 4.17 21.15 -5.73
N ILE A 223 4.54 22.14 -6.55
CA ILE A 223 3.62 22.75 -7.53
C ILE A 223 3.35 21.81 -8.69
N HIS A 224 4.39 21.14 -9.17
CA HIS A 224 4.27 20.19 -10.26
C HIS A 224 3.28 19.07 -9.92
N TYR A 225 3.46 18.43 -8.78
CA TYR A 225 2.58 17.36 -8.29
C TYR A 225 1.18 17.89 -7.99
N MET A 226 1.07 19.09 -7.41
CA MET A 226 -0.22 19.72 -7.17
C MET A 226 -1.00 19.96 -8.46
N ARG A 227 -0.35 20.48 -9.53
CA ARG A 227 -1.00 20.66 -10.84
C ARG A 227 -1.52 19.32 -11.38
N ILE A 228 -0.75 18.25 -11.25
CA ILE A 228 -1.17 16.92 -11.68
C ILE A 228 -2.42 16.49 -10.91
N VAL A 229 -2.43 16.61 -9.58
CA VAL A 229 -3.59 16.25 -8.75
C VAL A 229 -4.81 17.11 -9.06
N LEU A 230 -4.65 18.43 -9.27
CA LEU A 230 -5.74 19.31 -9.71
C LEU A 230 -6.30 18.91 -11.08
N THR A 231 -5.45 18.36 -11.96
CA THR A 231 -5.87 17.86 -13.28
C THR A 231 -6.63 16.53 -13.15
N LEU A 232 -6.08 15.56 -12.39
CA LEU A 232 -6.71 14.26 -12.16
C LEU A 232 -8.08 14.40 -11.49
N SER A 233 -8.18 15.27 -10.49
CA SER A 233 -9.43 15.59 -9.79
C SER A 233 -10.44 16.40 -10.63
N ARG A 234 -10.05 16.80 -11.85
CA ARG A 234 -10.83 17.63 -12.80
C ARG A 234 -11.19 19.01 -12.26
N LEU A 235 -10.38 19.55 -11.34
CA LEU A 235 -10.51 20.93 -10.85
C LEU A 235 -9.94 21.92 -11.86
N ILE A 236 -8.93 21.49 -12.61
CA ILE A 236 -8.42 22.18 -13.80
C ILE A 236 -8.47 21.26 -15.02
N ALA A 237 -8.42 21.85 -16.21
CA ALA A 237 -8.35 21.12 -17.48
C ALA A 237 -7.28 21.72 -18.38
N ARG A 238 -6.49 20.85 -19.03
CA ARG A 238 -5.59 21.25 -20.10
C ARG A 238 -6.34 21.26 -21.43
N ARG A 239 -6.29 22.38 -22.15
CA ARG A 239 -6.83 22.51 -23.52
C ARG A 239 -5.80 23.14 -24.43
N ARG A 240 -5.29 22.35 -25.40
CA ARG A 240 -4.21 22.75 -26.32
C ARG A 240 -3.01 23.32 -25.56
N ASN A 241 -2.87 24.64 -25.55
CA ASN A 241 -1.81 25.44 -24.95
C ASN A 241 -2.29 26.25 -23.72
N THR A 242 -3.39 25.87 -23.09
CA THR A 242 -3.93 26.54 -21.90
C THR A 242 -4.27 25.55 -20.80
N ILE A 243 -4.16 26.03 -19.56
CA ILE A 243 -4.68 25.38 -18.36
C ILE A 243 -5.81 26.26 -17.83
N ARG A 244 -6.98 25.67 -17.59
CA ARG A 244 -8.20 26.40 -17.22
C ARG A 244 -8.83 25.82 -15.97
N ILE A 245 -9.33 26.67 -15.08
CA ILE A 245 -10.15 26.21 -13.96
C ILE A 245 -11.50 25.71 -14.49
N THR A 246 -11.95 24.56 -14.01
CA THR A 246 -13.25 24.00 -14.42
C THR A 246 -14.38 24.59 -13.59
N LYS A 247 -15.63 24.36 -14.01
CA LYS A 247 -16.80 24.69 -13.17
C LYS A 247 -16.71 24.02 -11.79
N LYS A 248 -16.28 22.76 -11.75
CA LYS A 248 -16.06 22.01 -10.51
C LYS A 248 -14.98 22.68 -9.64
N GLY A 249 -13.88 23.11 -10.26
CA GLY A 249 -12.80 23.85 -9.60
C GLY A 249 -13.31 25.12 -8.90
N ARG A 250 -14.06 25.95 -9.62
CA ARG A 250 -14.64 27.19 -9.07
C ARG A 250 -15.59 26.92 -7.90
N GLN A 251 -16.51 25.98 -8.08
CA GLN A 251 -17.49 25.68 -7.04
C GLN A 251 -16.83 25.12 -5.78
N LEU A 252 -15.80 24.27 -5.91
CA LEU A 252 -15.10 23.73 -4.74
C LEU A 252 -14.11 24.71 -4.11
N LEU A 253 -13.83 25.84 -4.75
CA LEU A 253 -12.98 26.89 -4.19
C LEU A 253 -13.71 27.74 -3.14
N GLU A 254 -15.04 27.68 -3.08
CA GLU A 254 -15.86 28.36 -2.08
C GLU A 254 -15.53 27.91 -0.65
N ASP A 255 -15.45 28.85 0.30
CA ASP A 255 -15.05 28.57 1.68
C ASP A 255 -15.96 27.55 2.37
N GLY A 256 -17.26 27.59 2.08
CA GLY A 256 -18.25 26.64 2.60
C GLY A 256 -18.06 25.20 2.10
N ARG A 257 -17.17 24.96 1.13
CA ARG A 257 -16.89 23.66 0.53
C ARG A 257 -15.46 23.20 0.77
N ALA A 258 -14.77 23.81 1.74
CA ALA A 258 -13.38 23.48 2.08
C ALA A 258 -13.17 21.99 2.36
N GLY A 259 -14.03 21.37 3.19
CA GLY A 259 -13.95 19.94 3.49
C GLY A 259 -14.16 19.04 2.27
N GLU A 260 -15.05 19.42 1.34
CA GLU A 260 -15.25 18.67 0.09
C GLU A 260 -14.01 18.76 -0.82
N LEU A 261 -13.42 19.95 -0.96
CA LEU A 261 -12.19 20.14 -1.72
C LEU A 261 -11.04 19.33 -1.11
N TYR A 262 -10.89 19.42 0.21
CA TYR A 262 -9.86 18.71 0.96
C TYR A 262 -9.96 17.19 0.79
N ALA A 263 -11.16 16.63 0.96
CA ALA A 263 -11.42 15.20 0.76
C ALA A 263 -11.13 14.74 -0.68
N LEU A 264 -11.49 15.56 -1.67
CA LEU A 264 -11.21 15.27 -3.08
C LEU A 264 -9.70 15.26 -3.36
N LEU A 265 -8.96 16.26 -2.88
CA LEU A 265 -7.51 16.34 -3.05
C LEU A 265 -6.81 15.13 -2.42
N PHE A 266 -7.17 14.80 -1.18
CA PHE A 266 -6.63 13.64 -0.46
C PHE A 266 -6.85 12.34 -1.23
N ARG A 267 -8.10 12.09 -1.65
CA ARG A 267 -8.46 10.88 -2.39
C ARG A 267 -7.72 10.80 -3.72
N THR A 268 -7.74 11.88 -4.51
CA THR A 268 -7.07 11.89 -5.81
C THR A 268 -5.56 11.69 -5.67
N PHE A 269 -4.94 12.28 -4.64
CA PHE A 269 -3.53 12.06 -4.35
C PHE A 269 -3.22 10.58 -4.08
N PHE A 270 -3.97 9.94 -3.17
CA PHE A 270 -3.63 8.58 -2.75
C PHE A 270 -4.16 7.47 -3.68
N ARG A 271 -5.17 7.75 -4.51
CA ARG A 271 -5.84 6.73 -5.33
C ARG A 271 -5.70 6.91 -6.83
N GLU A 272 -5.41 8.12 -7.30
CA GLU A 272 -5.36 8.42 -8.75
C GLU A 272 -3.97 8.85 -9.21
N LEU A 273 -3.20 9.54 -8.37
CA LEU A 273 -1.82 9.91 -8.70
C LEU A 273 -0.91 8.69 -8.57
N ASN A 274 -0.08 8.44 -9.57
CA ASN A 274 1.00 7.46 -9.45
C ASN A 274 2.02 7.94 -8.41
N LEU A 275 2.02 7.32 -7.22
CA LEU A 275 2.89 7.72 -6.11
C LEU A 275 4.39 7.51 -6.40
N ALA A 276 4.76 6.61 -7.32
CA ALA A 276 6.14 6.45 -7.74
C ALA A 276 6.71 7.68 -8.46
N TYR A 277 5.83 8.50 -9.02
CA TYR A 277 6.22 9.74 -9.66
C TYR A 277 6.81 10.77 -8.69
N ILE A 278 6.50 10.67 -7.39
CA ILE A 278 6.92 11.64 -6.38
C ILE A 278 8.37 11.41 -5.94
N ASP A 279 8.78 10.15 -5.83
CA ASP A 279 10.10 9.77 -5.33
C ASP A 279 11.07 9.31 -6.43
N TRP A 280 10.60 9.21 -7.68
CA TRP A 280 11.37 8.74 -8.83
C TRP A 280 11.95 7.34 -8.62
N LEU A 281 11.34 6.55 -7.71
CA LEU A 281 11.64 5.15 -7.51
C LEU A 281 10.74 4.30 -8.44
N ALA A 282 10.85 2.97 -8.34
CA ALA A 282 10.21 1.98 -9.24
C ALA A 282 8.84 2.43 -9.78
N VAL A 283 8.73 2.51 -11.11
CA VAL A 283 7.62 3.11 -11.88
C VAL A 283 6.30 2.36 -11.70
N GLU A 284 6.38 1.06 -11.40
CA GLU A 284 5.25 0.14 -11.22
C GLU A 284 5.34 -0.47 -9.81
N SER A 285 4.82 0.22 -8.80
CA SER A 285 4.79 -0.31 -7.45
C SER A 285 3.35 -0.40 -6.96
N ASP A 286 3.00 -1.60 -6.51
CA ASP A 286 1.71 -1.91 -5.89
C ASP A 286 1.57 -1.29 -4.48
N PHE A 287 2.56 -0.51 -4.01
CA PHE A 287 2.49 0.21 -2.74
C PHE A 287 1.21 1.04 -2.58
N GLN A 288 0.67 1.59 -3.68
CA GLN A 288 -0.56 2.37 -3.64
C GLN A 288 -1.76 1.59 -3.07
N HIS A 289 -1.77 0.26 -3.21
CA HIS A 289 -2.75 -0.63 -2.61
C HIS A 289 -2.64 -0.68 -1.08
N LEU A 290 -1.43 -0.50 -0.53
CA LEU A 290 -1.16 -0.52 0.91
C LEU A 290 -1.47 0.79 1.63
N VAL A 291 -1.81 1.86 0.91
CA VAL A 291 -2.11 3.17 1.53
C VAL A 291 -3.20 3.04 2.60
N GLY A 292 -4.30 2.33 2.32
CA GLY A 292 -5.38 2.17 3.29
C GLY A 292 -4.95 1.44 4.57
N VAL A 293 -4.07 0.44 4.43
CA VAL A 293 -3.45 -0.27 5.56
C VAL A 293 -2.56 0.69 6.36
N GLY A 294 -1.77 1.51 5.67
CA GLY A 294 -0.94 2.52 6.30
C GLY A 294 -1.75 3.56 7.09
N LEU A 295 -2.86 4.05 6.54
CA LEU A 295 -3.78 4.93 7.25
C LEU A 295 -4.34 4.27 8.50
N PHE A 296 -4.70 2.99 8.41
CA PHE A 296 -5.20 2.24 9.55
C PHE A 296 -4.16 2.11 10.67
N TYR A 297 -2.89 1.83 10.33
CA TYR A 297 -1.85 1.77 11.35
C TYR A 297 -1.51 3.13 11.97
N VAL A 298 -1.57 4.21 11.20
CA VAL A 298 -1.50 5.57 11.76
C VAL A 298 -2.67 5.82 12.73
N HIS A 299 -3.87 5.39 12.38
CA HIS A 299 -5.03 5.51 13.27
C HIS A 299 -4.85 4.74 14.58
N ALA A 300 -4.44 3.47 14.49
CA ALA A 300 -4.36 2.55 15.61
C ALA A 300 -3.17 2.82 16.55
N PHE A 301 -2.06 3.34 16.02
CA PHE A 301 -0.81 3.50 16.79
C PHE A 301 -0.31 4.94 16.89
N GLY A 302 -0.96 5.87 16.19
CA GLY A 302 -0.50 7.25 16.07
C GLY A 302 -0.89 8.18 17.21
N ASP A 303 -1.55 7.73 18.28
CA ASP A 303 -1.89 8.59 19.44
C ASP A 303 -0.65 9.11 20.18
N THR A 304 0.45 8.35 20.14
CA THR A 304 1.74 8.70 20.74
C THR A 304 2.82 8.83 19.67
N TRP A 305 3.92 9.52 19.99
CA TRP A 305 5.10 9.54 19.13
C TRP A 305 5.64 8.12 18.92
N ARG A 306 5.83 7.73 17.67
CA ARG A 306 6.37 6.41 17.26
C ARG A 306 7.47 6.59 16.25
N ARG A 307 8.51 5.75 16.32
CA ARG A 307 9.55 5.78 15.29
C ARG A 307 8.97 5.45 13.92
N GLU A 308 9.40 6.21 12.92
CA GLU A 308 8.96 6.10 11.52
C GLU A 308 9.27 4.73 10.92
N ASP A 309 10.41 4.12 11.30
CA ASP A 309 10.84 2.80 10.85
C ASP A 309 9.90 1.68 11.33
N ARG A 310 9.49 1.70 12.61
CA ARG A 310 8.55 0.74 13.18
C ARG A 310 7.17 0.83 12.53
N LEU A 311 6.70 2.04 12.24
CA LEU A 311 5.47 2.19 11.49
C LEU A 311 5.62 1.67 10.06
N SER A 312 6.77 1.89 9.42
CA SER A 312 7.04 1.39 8.07
C SER A 312 7.06 -0.13 7.99
N GLU A 313 7.64 -0.81 8.99
CA GLU A 313 7.63 -2.28 9.13
C GLU A 313 6.22 -2.85 9.25
N LEU A 314 5.28 -2.10 9.85
CA LEU A 314 3.86 -2.48 9.91
C LEU A 314 3.15 -2.33 8.57
N VAL A 315 3.40 -1.23 7.85
CA VAL A 315 2.77 -0.97 6.54
C VAL A 315 3.28 -1.95 5.48
N VAL A 316 4.58 -2.25 5.50
CA VAL A 316 5.24 -3.13 4.53
C VAL A 316 6.13 -4.12 5.28
N PRO A 317 5.54 -5.17 5.90
CA PRO A 317 6.32 -6.25 6.49
C PRO A 317 7.12 -7.01 5.41
N GLU A 318 8.09 -7.81 5.83
CA GLU A 318 9.01 -8.54 4.94
C GLU A 318 8.32 -9.27 3.77
N PRO A 319 7.20 -10.00 3.96
CA PRO A 319 6.52 -10.68 2.86
C PRO A 319 5.91 -9.75 1.80
N LEU A 320 5.69 -8.47 2.15
CA LEU A 320 5.13 -7.46 1.25
C LEU A 320 6.19 -6.57 0.58
N LEU A 321 7.48 -6.78 0.88
CA LEU A 321 8.57 -6.05 0.23
C LEU A 321 8.56 -6.12 -1.30
N PRO A 322 8.20 -7.25 -1.95
CA PRO A 322 8.11 -7.30 -3.41
C PRO A 322 7.11 -6.30 -4.02
N LEU A 323 6.09 -5.84 -3.27
CA LEU A 323 5.13 -4.82 -3.73
C LEU A 323 5.77 -3.43 -3.92
N LEU A 324 6.96 -3.23 -3.39
CA LEU A 324 7.73 -2.00 -3.60
C LEU A 324 8.43 -1.96 -4.97
N GLY A 325 8.38 -3.09 -5.72
CA GLY A 325 9.09 -3.26 -6.99
C GLY A 325 10.60 -3.37 -6.81
N ASP A 326 11.32 -3.28 -7.93
CA ASP A 326 12.79 -3.33 -7.94
C ASP A 326 13.38 -2.03 -7.36
N LEU A 327 13.60 -2.05 -6.05
CA LEU A 327 14.27 -0.96 -5.36
C LEU A 327 15.79 -1.04 -5.55
N PRO A 328 16.48 0.09 -5.78
CA PRO A 328 17.94 0.11 -5.74
C PRO A 328 18.45 -0.39 -4.38
N PRO A 329 19.58 -1.12 -4.29
CA PRO A 329 20.07 -1.70 -3.03
C PRO A 329 20.25 -0.70 -1.87
N ALA A 330 20.49 0.57 -2.18
CA ALA A 330 20.64 1.63 -1.19
C ALA A 330 19.30 2.17 -0.63
N VAL A 331 18.17 1.78 -1.21
CA VAL A 331 16.84 2.29 -0.86
C VAL A 331 16.17 1.34 0.12
N ARG A 332 16.00 1.81 1.36
CA ARG A 332 15.28 1.07 2.39
C ARG A 332 13.76 1.14 2.15
N PRO A 333 12.99 0.09 2.47
CA PRO A 333 11.52 0.08 2.40
C PRO A 333 10.86 1.26 3.12
N GLY A 334 11.36 1.62 4.30
CA GLY A 334 10.88 2.79 5.06
C GLY A 334 11.01 4.11 4.31
N ARG A 335 11.96 4.24 3.36
CA ARG A 335 12.05 5.43 2.50
C ARG A 335 10.83 5.55 1.57
N VAL A 336 10.33 4.43 1.06
CA VAL A 336 9.12 4.38 0.22
C VAL A 336 7.89 4.74 1.04
N VAL A 337 7.73 4.14 2.22
CA VAL A 337 6.63 4.47 3.14
C VAL A 337 6.66 5.96 3.52
N ARG A 338 7.84 6.50 3.83
CA ARG A 338 7.98 7.93 4.13
C ARG A 338 7.57 8.81 2.96
N ALA A 339 8.11 8.53 1.76
CA ALA A 339 7.89 9.38 0.60
C ALA A 339 6.43 9.32 0.08
N ARG A 340 5.83 8.13 0.09
CA ARG A 340 4.52 7.87 -0.53
C ARG A 340 3.34 7.88 0.44
N LEU A 341 3.58 7.77 1.75
CA LEU A 341 2.54 7.81 2.78
C LEU A 341 2.78 8.92 3.80
N LEU A 342 3.85 8.87 4.58
CA LEU A 342 3.97 9.72 5.77
C LEU A 342 4.23 11.20 5.45
N ARG A 343 5.04 11.51 4.43
CA ARG A 343 5.25 12.89 3.97
C ARG A 343 3.98 13.52 3.39
N PRO A 344 3.23 12.83 2.52
CA PRO A 344 1.92 13.33 2.13
C PRO A 344 0.98 13.56 3.32
N LEU A 345 0.90 12.63 4.29
CA LEU A 345 0.07 12.83 5.48
C LEU A 345 0.49 14.05 6.31
N GLU A 346 1.79 14.32 6.40
CA GLU A 346 2.34 15.52 7.03
C GLU A 346 1.93 16.79 6.27
N ASP A 347 1.99 16.77 4.94
CA ASP A 347 1.58 17.91 4.10
C ASP A 347 0.05 18.16 4.15
N PHE A 348 -0.74 17.10 4.31
CA PHE A 348 -2.16 17.18 4.64
C PHE A 348 -2.41 17.58 6.12
N GLY A 349 -1.39 17.67 6.97
CA GLY A 349 -1.55 18.03 8.39
C GLY A 349 -2.25 16.95 9.22
N LEU A 350 -2.27 15.71 8.74
CA LEU A 350 -2.87 14.55 9.39
C LEU A 350 -1.88 13.86 10.34
N VAL A 351 -0.58 14.08 10.14
CA VAL A 351 0.46 13.65 11.09
C VAL A 351 1.43 14.79 11.36
N GLU A 352 2.06 14.74 12.52
CA GLU A 352 3.23 15.53 12.87
C GLU A 352 4.46 14.64 12.84
N VAL A 353 5.59 15.21 12.42
CA VAL A 353 6.89 14.53 12.41
C VAL A 353 7.89 15.37 13.20
N ARG A 354 8.73 14.70 13.98
CA ARG A 354 9.86 15.34 14.69
C ARG A 354 11.13 14.51 14.54
N ASP A 355 12.26 15.19 14.58
CA ASP A 355 13.55 14.52 14.70
C ASP A 355 13.73 14.04 16.15
N ALA A 356 14.05 12.75 16.32
CA ALA A 356 14.23 12.10 17.61
C ALA A 356 15.70 11.70 17.87
N GLY A 357 16.59 11.99 16.93
CA GLY A 357 18.03 11.73 17.05
C GLY A 357 18.68 11.36 15.72
N GLN A 358 19.87 10.79 15.82
CA GLN A 358 20.62 10.26 14.69
C GLN A 358 21.10 8.84 15.02
N GLU A 359 21.04 7.95 14.04
CA GLU A 359 21.59 6.59 14.10
C GLU A 359 22.55 6.42 12.92
N GLY A 360 23.85 6.55 13.19
CA GLY A 360 24.86 6.66 12.13
C GLY A 360 24.64 7.90 11.27
N HIS A 361 24.45 7.70 9.96
CA HIS A 361 24.16 8.78 9.00
C HIS A 361 22.66 9.01 8.77
N PHE A 362 21.79 8.35 9.54
CA PHE A 362 20.35 8.42 9.37
C PHE A 362 19.70 9.23 10.50
N THR A 363 18.83 10.15 10.14
CA THR A 363 17.99 10.86 11.11
C THR A 363 16.86 9.95 11.56
N ILE A 364 16.77 9.72 12.87
CA ILE A 364 15.64 9.03 13.48
C ILE A 364 14.50 10.03 13.54
N ARG A 365 13.35 9.66 12.99
CA ARG A 365 12.13 10.46 13.05
C ARG A 365 11.05 9.74 13.81
N GLU A 366 10.25 10.52 14.52
CA GLU A 366 9.03 10.06 15.12
C GLU A 366 7.82 10.73 14.48
N VAL A 367 6.74 9.97 14.36
CA VAL A 367 5.47 10.39 13.80
C VAL A 367 4.36 10.20 14.83
N ARG A 368 3.39 11.10 14.81
CA ARG A 368 2.16 11.03 15.61
C ARG A 368 0.99 11.58 14.78
N LYS A 369 -0.20 11.02 14.89
CA LYS A 369 -1.39 11.57 14.22
C LYS A 369 -1.85 12.86 14.90
N THR A 370 -2.46 13.75 14.13
CA THR A 370 -3.06 15.00 14.64
C THR A 370 -4.53 14.80 15.00
N PRO A 371 -5.15 15.71 15.77
CA PRO A 371 -6.61 15.70 15.94
C PRO A 371 -7.38 15.83 14.62
N LEU A 372 -6.77 16.44 13.59
CA LEU A 372 -7.37 16.52 12.25
C LEU A 372 -7.48 15.13 11.61
N PHE A 373 -6.55 14.21 11.89
CA PHE A 373 -6.63 12.82 11.41
C PHE A 373 -7.96 12.18 11.80
N ASP A 374 -8.28 12.14 13.10
CA ASP A 374 -9.47 11.44 13.59
C ASP A 374 -10.77 12.16 13.21
N ARG A 375 -10.72 13.48 12.98
CA ARG A 375 -11.86 14.23 12.43
C ARG A 375 -12.08 13.99 10.95
N PHE A 376 -11.02 13.70 10.20
CA PHE A 376 -11.05 13.57 8.76
C PHE A 376 -11.26 12.12 8.30
N ILE A 377 -10.58 11.15 8.91
CA ILE A 377 -10.57 9.76 8.49
C ILE A 377 -11.23 8.91 9.56
N THR A 378 -12.21 8.12 9.15
CA THR A 378 -12.84 7.10 10.00
C THR A 378 -12.83 5.75 9.29
N PHE A 379 -12.79 4.68 10.06
CA PHE A 379 -12.75 3.31 9.55
C PHE A 379 -14.06 2.59 9.85
N ASP A 380 -14.60 1.88 8.87
CA ASP A 380 -15.80 1.05 9.00
C ASP A 380 -15.47 -0.40 8.65
N LEU A 381 -14.82 -1.06 9.62
CA LEU A 381 -14.33 -2.43 9.54
C LEU A 381 -15.28 -3.40 10.23
N GLY A 382 -16.60 -3.17 10.13
CA GLY A 382 -17.63 -4.02 10.75
C GLY A 382 -17.45 -4.23 12.26
N PRO A 383 -18.33 -5.02 12.90
CA PRO A 383 -18.12 -5.48 14.26
C PRO A 383 -17.41 -6.85 14.25
N GLU A 384 -16.09 -6.90 14.45
CA GLU A 384 -15.48 -8.11 15.02
C GLU A 384 -15.50 -7.98 16.54
N LYS A 385 -16.44 -8.67 17.19
CA LYS A 385 -16.30 -9.03 18.59
C LYS A 385 -15.60 -10.39 18.62
N PRO A 386 -14.28 -10.50 18.87
CA PRO A 386 -13.77 -11.75 19.38
C PRO A 386 -14.45 -11.97 20.74
N ALA A 387 -15.23 -13.04 20.86
CA ALA A 387 -15.66 -13.51 22.16
C ALA A 387 -14.40 -13.83 22.96
N GLY A 388 -14.05 -12.95 23.91
CA GLY A 388 -13.09 -13.31 24.93
C GLY A 388 -13.55 -14.59 25.62
N PRO A 389 -12.64 -15.46 26.09
CA PRO A 389 -13.03 -16.69 26.74
C PRO A 389 -13.91 -16.34 27.94
N THR A 390 -15.17 -16.78 27.90
CA THR A 390 -16.03 -16.81 29.08
C THR A 390 -15.38 -17.73 30.09
N HIS A 391 -14.65 -17.13 31.03
CA HIS A 391 -14.32 -17.75 32.30
C HIS A 391 -15.62 -17.85 33.10
N ASP A 392 -16.40 -18.90 32.85
CA ASP A 392 -17.43 -19.30 33.79
C ASP A 392 -17.88 -20.73 33.55
N GLN A 393 -17.17 -21.70 34.14
CA GLN A 393 -17.75 -22.90 34.73
C GLN A 393 -16.80 -23.39 35.84
N ALA A 394 -17.10 -22.99 37.07
CA ALA A 394 -16.64 -23.71 38.25
C ALA A 394 -17.43 -25.02 38.36
N PRO A 395 -16.81 -26.19 38.59
CA PRO A 395 -17.55 -27.40 38.91
C PRO A 395 -18.09 -27.30 40.34
N GLY A 396 -19.40 -27.10 40.43
CA GLY A 396 -20.16 -27.23 41.67
C GLY A 396 -20.20 -28.67 42.15
N VAL A 397 -19.83 -28.82 43.41
CA VAL A 397 -19.95 -30.00 44.27
C VAL A 397 -21.38 -30.56 44.25
N HIS A 398 -21.52 -31.87 44.04
CA HIS A 398 -22.43 -32.75 44.80
C HIS A 398 -21.95 -34.20 44.76
#